data_AF-A0A7C4AML9-F1
#
_entry.id   AF-A0A7C4AML9-F1
#
_cell.length_a   1.000
_cell.length_b   1.000
_cell.length_c   1.000
_cell.angle_alpha   90.00
_cell.angle_beta   90.00
_cell.angle_gamma   90.00
#
_symmetry.space_group_name_H-M   'P 1'
#
loop_
_entity.id
_entity.type
_entity.pdbx_description
1 polymer ?
#
loop_
_entity_poly.entity_id
_entity_poly.type
_entity_poly.pdbx_seq_one_letter_code
_entity_poly.pdbx_strand_id
1 'polypeptide(L)'
;MKTYTTPILIAIIAAALFIRIILIQVNIQRHPDFFSPSHADIHRKLLAPDQPYMNPFGYEIANVAHALVCTHEGFASPFGGATGTTGWVAPGIVLLYALSFKLFGCFTQQALLCLFGLAIIFSTVIIVLVYKTTLMIFNSPAAALCSAFAFALCPQDLWIMLSPHQTDFNVYAVWFVLVFFLFLQWVKTQSAQHLCLFSVAAACSLLFNPVMILPTLMCLGFYALRARTTTGLWWRHVLLTTCIIVVSVSPYILYQKQRLGCWTFIKTNGPFEVYLGNRPDFDGVLVYDLFQMHHPGSNLKEYTAYRTLGEVNYIRTKFVEFIDHFDPVFFISLSIKRFFYFFFILKPYIAPERFHTGRLVAEYISYSLPGLALLLYLLLRHNSLTWEDAALFLYIMSYALPYLCAGIMYRYSMPISTLASVCVGKLLYSAITQKKSFAHA
;
A
#
# COMPACT_ATOMS: atom_id res chain seq x y z
N MET A 1 -13.42 4.02 33.96
CA MET A 1 -13.18 3.43 32.62
C MET A 1 -12.01 4.07 31.85
N LYS A 2 -11.76 5.39 31.88
CA LYS A 2 -10.58 6.01 31.22
C LYS A 2 -9.23 5.52 31.78
N THR A 3 -9.15 5.24 33.08
CA THR A 3 -7.92 4.90 33.81
C THR A 3 -7.20 3.62 33.38
N TYR A 4 -7.89 2.62 32.83
CA TYR A 4 -7.28 1.33 32.44
C TYR A 4 -6.95 1.21 30.95
N THR A 5 -7.41 2.13 30.11
CA THR A 5 -7.26 2.01 28.64
C THR A 5 -5.84 2.30 28.17
N THR A 6 -5.18 3.32 28.74
CA THR A 6 -3.81 3.69 28.38
C THR A 6 -2.79 2.59 28.75
N PRO A 7 -2.79 2.01 29.96
CA PRO A 7 -1.88 0.91 30.29
C PRO A 7 -2.02 -0.31 29.36
N ILE A 8 -3.25 -0.69 29.01
CA ILE A 8 -3.49 -1.83 28.13
C ILE A 8 -3.01 -1.55 26.70
N LEU A 9 -3.27 -0.35 26.18
CA LEU A 9 -2.78 0.03 24.85
C LEU A 9 -1.24 0.03 24.80
N ILE A 10 -0.57 0.54 25.85
CA ILE A 10 0.89 0.49 25.97
C ILE A 10 1.39 -0.96 25.98
N ALA A 11 0.73 -1.85 26.73
CA ALA A 11 1.08 -3.28 26.76
C ALA A 11 0.93 -3.94 25.38
N ILE A 12 -0.16 -3.64 24.65
CA ILE A 12 -0.36 -4.11 23.27
C ILE A 12 0.78 -3.62 22.37
N ILE A 13 1.13 -2.35 22.44
CA ILE A 13 2.21 -1.75 21.64
C ILE A 13 3.57 -2.38 21.99
N ALA A 14 3.87 -2.57 23.28
CA ALA A 14 5.12 -3.17 23.72
C ALA A 14 5.26 -4.63 23.24
N ALA A 15 4.19 -5.43 23.36
CA ALA A 15 4.16 -6.80 22.85
C ALA A 15 4.29 -6.83 21.31
N ALA A 16 3.58 -5.95 20.62
CA ALA A 16 3.65 -5.80 19.17
C ALA A 16 5.07 -5.48 18.69
N LEU A 17 5.74 -4.53 19.37
CA LEU A 17 7.12 -4.13 19.11
C LEU A 17 8.07 -5.31 19.30
N PHE A 18 7.95 -6.02 20.43
CA PHE A 18 8.77 -7.19 20.74
C PHE A 18 8.64 -8.29 19.67
N ILE A 19 7.40 -8.61 19.25
CA ILE A 19 7.14 -9.58 18.18
C ILE A 19 7.83 -9.14 16.87
N ARG A 20 7.68 -7.88 16.46
CA ARG A 20 8.26 -7.38 15.20
C ARG A 20 9.78 -7.43 15.20
N ILE A 21 10.42 -7.10 16.33
CA ILE A 21 11.87 -7.23 16.51
C ILE A 21 12.31 -8.69 16.33
N ILE A 22 11.60 -9.65 16.94
CA ILE A 22 11.88 -11.08 16.75
C ILE A 22 11.72 -11.49 15.28
N LEU A 23 10.66 -11.04 14.61
CA LEU A 23 10.43 -11.39 13.21
C LEU A 23 11.52 -10.85 12.28
N ILE A 24 12.01 -9.64 12.53
CA ILE A 24 13.15 -9.08 11.78
C ILE A 24 14.43 -9.86 12.07
N GLN A 25 14.69 -10.25 13.32
CA GLN A 25 15.82 -11.13 13.65
C GLN A 25 15.74 -12.46 12.90
N VAL A 26 14.55 -13.08 12.85
CA VAL A 26 14.30 -14.30 12.07
C VAL A 26 14.52 -14.05 10.56
N ASN A 27 14.08 -12.91 10.04
CA ASN A 27 14.28 -12.52 8.64
C ASN A 27 15.77 -12.41 8.31
N ILE A 28 16.55 -11.73 9.16
CA ILE A 28 18.01 -11.60 9.02
C ILE A 28 18.68 -12.97 9.00
N GLN A 29 18.29 -13.87 9.90
CA GLN A 29 18.86 -15.22 9.98
C GLN A 29 18.51 -16.10 8.76
N ARG A 30 17.32 -15.93 8.19
CA ARG A 30 16.86 -16.70 7.01
C ARG A 30 17.44 -16.20 5.69
N HIS A 31 17.86 -14.94 5.65
CA HIS A 31 18.31 -14.27 4.44
C HIS A 31 19.64 -13.53 4.66
N PRO A 32 20.73 -14.19 5.11
CA PRO A 32 21.99 -13.52 5.44
C PRO A 32 22.58 -12.77 4.23
N ASP A 33 22.50 -13.36 3.04
CA ASP A 33 22.99 -12.76 1.78
C ASP A 33 22.26 -11.45 1.42
N PHE A 34 21.04 -11.28 1.94
CA PHE A 34 20.24 -10.09 1.70
C PHE A 34 20.68 -8.92 2.59
N PHE A 35 21.01 -9.18 3.84
CA PHE A 35 21.42 -8.16 4.82
C PHE A 35 22.91 -7.86 4.78
N SER A 36 23.71 -8.76 4.20
CA SER A 36 25.15 -8.58 4.00
C SER A 36 25.56 -8.84 2.54
N PRO A 37 24.98 -8.09 1.57
CA PRO A 37 25.27 -8.36 0.17
C PRO A 37 26.67 -7.85 -0.22
N SER A 38 27.28 -8.51 -1.21
CA SER A 38 28.49 -8.01 -1.85
C SER A 38 28.20 -6.71 -2.61
N HIS A 39 28.64 -5.57 -2.06
CA HIS A 39 28.45 -4.26 -2.68
C HIS A 39 29.04 -4.20 -4.09
N ALA A 40 30.21 -4.82 -4.30
CA ALA A 40 30.86 -4.87 -5.61
C ALA A 40 30.02 -5.64 -6.63
N ASP A 41 29.36 -6.73 -6.23
CA ASP A 41 28.48 -7.49 -7.12
C ASP A 41 27.19 -6.75 -7.43
N ILE A 42 26.57 -6.10 -6.43
CA ILE A 42 25.38 -5.26 -6.65
C ILE A 42 25.71 -4.14 -7.64
N HIS A 43 26.79 -3.40 -7.38
CA HIS A 43 27.19 -2.28 -8.23
C HIS A 43 27.49 -2.74 -9.66
N ARG A 44 28.19 -3.87 -9.82
CA ARG A 44 28.45 -4.47 -11.14
C ARG A 44 27.15 -4.79 -11.87
N LYS A 45 26.18 -5.44 -11.20
CA LYS A 45 24.89 -5.81 -11.79
C LYS A 45 24.02 -4.59 -12.12
N LEU A 46 24.03 -3.55 -11.28
CA LEU A 46 23.29 -2.31 -11.53
C LEU A 46 23.81 -1.53 -12.73
N LEU A 47 25.11 -1.63 -13.02
CA LEU A 47 25.71 -0.96 -14.17
C LEU A 47 25.74 -1.82 -15.44
N ALA A 48 25.50 -3.12 -15.32
CA ALA A 48 25.49 -4.05 -16.44
C ALA A 48 24.35 -3.69 -17.43
N PRO A 49 24.67 -3.33 -18.68
CA PRO A 49 23.67 -2.85 -19.64
C PRO A 49 22.99 -3.98 -20.44
N ASP A 50 23.50 -5.20 -20.32
CA ASP A 50 23.12 -6.37 -21.12
C ASP A 50 21.95 -7.17 -20.53
N GLN A 51 21.62 -6.97 -19.25
CA GLN A 51 20.52 -7.67 -18.59
C GLN A 51 19.77 -6.77 -17.61
N PRO A 52 18.45 -6.95 -17.44
CA PRO A 52 17.72 -6.28 -16.39
C PRO A 52 18.22 -6.75 -15.02
N TYR A 53 18.37 -5.79 -14.09
CA TYR A 53 18.66 -6.11 -12.70
C TYR A 53 17.80 -5.26 -11.77
N MET A 54 16.88 -5.93 -11.07
CA MET A 54 16.16 -5.34 -9.94
C MET A 54 16.80 -5.85 -8.66
N ASN A 55 17.25 -4.93 -7.80
CA ASN A 55 17.77 -5.34 -6.51
C ASN A 55 16.66 -6.06 -5.73
N PRO A 56 16.89 -7.26 -5.17
CA PRO A 56 15.87 -7.92 -4.38
C PRO A 56 15.39 -7.03 -3.22
N PHE A 57 16.23 -6.16 -2.66
CA PHE A 57 15.79 -5.15 -1.71
C PHE A 57 15.15 -3.96 -2.41
N GLY A 58 13.84 -3.77 -2.20
CA GLY A 58 13.08 -2.62 -2.70
C GLY A 58 12.88 -2.56 -4.22
N TYR A 59 13.41 -3.51 -5.00
CA TYR A 59 13.24 -3.61 -6.45
C TYR A 59 13.50 -2.26 -7.16
N GLU A 60 12.56 -1.80 -7.99
CA GLU A 60 12.66 -0.56 -8.74
C GLU A 60 12.85 0.66 -7.82
N ILE A 61 12.23 0.66 -6.64
CA ILE A 61 12.30 1.79 -5.70
C ILE A 61 13.74 1.98 -5.23
N ALA A 62 14.42 0.88 -4.84
CA ALA A 62 15.79 0.95 -4.38
C ALA A 62 16.78 1.26 -5.51
N ASN A 63 16.53 0.73 -6.71
CA ASN A 63 17.33 1.08 -7.89
C ASN A 63 17.26 2.58 -8.20
N VAL A 64 16.06 3.16 -8.19
CA VAL A 64 15.88 4.61 -8.43
C VAL A 64 16.47 5.43 -7.30
N ALA A 65 16.34 4.98 -6.03
CA ALA A 65 16.98 5.64 -4.90
C ALA A 65 18.51 5.64 -5.01
N HIS A 66 19.10 4.51 -5.42
CA HIS A 66 20.54 4.41 -5.71
C HIS A 66 20.95 5.37 -6.84
N ALA A 67 20.20 5.40 -7.94
CA ALA A 67 20.46 6.32 -9.04
C ALA A 67 20.42 7.79 -8.58
N LEU A 68 19.52 8.13 -7.67
CA LEU A 68 19.36 9.48 -7.14
C LEU A 68 20.54 9.95 -6.28
N VAL A 69 21.04 9.11 -5.36
CA VAL A 69 22.02 9.55 -4.34
C VAL A 69 23.42 8.99 -4.49
N CYS A 70 23.60 7.90 -5.24
CA CYS A 70 24.90 7.23 -5.39
C CYS A 70 25.51 7.38 -6.79
N THR A 71 24.70 7.46 -7.85
CA THR A 71 25.21 7.77 -9.20
C THR A 71 24.83 9.17 -9.69
N HIS A 72 23.98 9.89 -8.95
CA HIS A 72 23.53 11.25 -9.26
C HIS A 72 22.83 11.41 -10.62
N GLU A 73 22.21 10.34 -11.13
CA GLU A 73 21.42 10.35 -12.37
C GLU A 73 20.04 11.01 -12.18
N GLY A 74 19.62 11.23 -10.94
CA GLY A 74 18.27 11.67 -10.60
C GLY A 74 17.30 10.50 -10.48
N PHE A 75 16.02 10.73 -10.77
CA PHE A 75 15.05 9.64 -10.88
C PHE A 75 15.31 8.88 -12.18
N ALA A 76 16.08 7.80 -12.11
CA ALA A 76 16.53 7.06 -13.29
C ALA A 76 16.68 5.55 -13.01
N SER A 77 16.82 4.80 -14.10
CA SER A 77 17.36 3.44 -14.13
C SER A 77 16.62 2.43 -13.23
N PRO A 78 15.28 2.30 -13.30
CA PRO A 78 14.51 1.43 -12.40
C PRO A 78 14.87 -0.06 -12.56
N PHE A 79 15.45 -0.44 -13.71
CA PHE A 79 15.83 -1.81 -14.05
C PHE A 79 17.36 -2.01 -14.20
N GLY A 80 18.17 -1.05 -13.74
CA GLY A 80 19.64 -1.07 -13.92
C GLY A 80 20.08 -0.80 -15.37
N GLY A 81 21.40 -0.82 -15.60
CA GLY A 81 22.04 -0.71 -16.92
C GLY A 81 21.83 0.63 -17.64
N ALA A 82 21.69 1.73 -16.88
CA ALA A 82 21.47 3.08 -17.38
C ALA A 82 20.27 3.19 -18.34
N THR A 83 19.09 2.69 -17.92
CA THR A 83 17.86 2.76 -18.73
C THR A 83 17.22 4.15 -18.81
N GLY A 84 17.86 5.16 -18.22
CA GLY A 84 17.50 6.56 -18.38
C GLY A 84 16.50 7.08 -17.34
N THR A 85 16.02 8.31 -17.55
CA THR A 85 15.05 8.96 -16.65
C THR A 85 13.77 8.14 -16.52
N THR A 86 13.21 8.08 -15.32
CA THR A 86 12.00 7.33 -15.02
C THR A 86 11.02 8.10 -14.13
N GLY A 87 9.73 7.86 -14.37
CA GLY A 87 8.61 8.13 -13.47
C GLY A 87 7.92 6.84 -13.02
N TRP A 88 8.59 5.68 -13.14
CA TRP A 88 8.02 4.35 -12.92
C TRP A 88 7.57 4.11 -11.49
N VAL A 89 8.16 4.80 -10.52
CA VAL A 89 7.86 4.67 -9.09
C VAL A 89 7.52 6.03 -8.49
N ALA A 90 6.63 6.04 -7.50
CA ALA A 90 6.21 7.28 -6.85
C ALA A 90 7.38 7.90 -6.05
N PRO A 91 7.50 9.24 -6.00
CA PRO A 91 8.69 9.88 -5.47
C PRO A 91 8.85 9.75 -3.97
N GLY A 92 7.75 9.73 -3.20
CA GLY A 92 7.78 9.73 -1.74
C GLY A 92 8.50 8.50 -1.19
N ILE A 93 8.23 7.32 -1.76
CA ILE A 93 8.88 6.08 -1.32
C ILE A 93 10.35 6.03 -1.76
N VAL A 94 10.67 6.54 -2.96
CA VAL A 94 12.07 6.68 -3.42
C VAL A 94 12.85 7.59 -2.49
N LEU A 95 12.30 8.75 -2.12
CA LEU A 95 12.97 9.70 -1.22
C LEU A 95 13.23 9.11 0.18
N LEU A 96 12.34 8.24 0.66
CA LEU A 96 12.54 7.52 1.92
C LEU A 96 13.72 6.54 1.82
N TYR A 97 13.84 5.78 0.74
CA TYR A 97 14.99 4.90 0.48
C TYR A 97 16.27 5.70 0.26
N ALA A 98 16.20 6.76 -0.54
CA ALA A 98 17.31 7.64 -0.86
C ALA A 98 17.89 8.32 0.39
N LEU A 99 17.04 8.72 1.34
CA LEU A 99 17.48 9.27 2.61
C LEU A 99 18.27 8.24 3.43
N SER A 100 17.79 6.99 3.50
CA SER A 100 18.52 5.90 4.15
C SER A 100 19.88 5.65 3.50
N PHE A 101 19.91 5.55 2.16
CA PHE A 101 21.14 5.36 1.40
C PHE A 101 22.12 6.52 1.54
N LYS A 102 21.63 7.76 1.61
CA LYS A 102 22.48 8.95 1.81
C LYS A 102 23.13 8.98 3.20
N LEU A 103 22.42 8.50 4.24
CA LEU A 103 22.92 8.53 5.62
C LEU A 103 23.84 7.35 5.94
N PHE A 104 23.54 6.17 5.41
CA PHE A 104 24.19 4.92 5.81
C PHE A 104 24.98 4.24 4.69
N GLY A 105 24.98 4.80 3.47
CA GLY A 105 25.56 4.21 2.26
C GLY A 105 24.56 3.36 1.48
N CYS A 106 24.72 3.32 0.15
CA CYS A 106 23.86 2.52 -0.72
C CYS A 106 24.02 1.02 -0.46
N PHE A 107 22.89 0.33 -0.28
CA PHE A 107 22.81 -1.12 -0.07
C PHE A 107 23.64 -1.67 1.10
N THR A 108 24.02 -0.83 2.06
CA THR A 108 24.68 -1.27 3.28
C THR A 108 23.70 -1.90 4.25
N GLN A 109 24.19 -2.79 5.11
CA GLN A 109 23.38 -3.40 6.17
C GLN A 109 22.67 -2.34 7.03
N GLN A 110 23.36 -1.24 7.36
CA GLN A 110 22.80 -0.15 8.17
C GLN A 110 21.64 0.55 7.46
N ALA A 111 21.73 0.76 6.14
CA ALA A 111 20.64 1.36 5.37
C ALA A 111 19.40 0.46 5.32
N LEU A 112 19.61 -0.85 5.16
CA LEU A 112 18.53 -1.85 5.19
C LEU A 112 17.87 -1.88 6.58
N LEU A 113 18.68 -1.95 7.65
CA LEU A 113 18.18 -1.95 9.03
C LEU A 113 17.43 -0.66 9.38
N CYS A 114 17.86 0.49 8.87
CA CYS A 114 17.12 1.76 9.04
C CYS A 114 15.71 1.66 8.45
N LEU A 115 15.56 1.11 7.25
CA LEU A 115 14.26 0.97 6.59
C LEU A 115 13.35 -0.04 7.30
N PHE A 116 13.91 -1.14 7.84
CA PHE A 116 13.16 -2.03 8.74
C PHE A 116 12.77 -1.36 10.05
N GLY A 117 13.65 -0.54 10.63
CA GLY A 117 13.34 0.26 11.82
C GLY A 117 12.17 1.22 11.58
N LEU A 118 12.15 1.90 10.43
CA LEU A 118 11.01 2.71 10.01
C LEU A 118 9.74 1.86 9.85
N ALA A 119 9.85 0.64 9.33
CA ALA A 119 8.71 -0.26 9.21
C ALA A 119 8.08 -0.63 10.56
N ILE A 120 8.89 -0.89 11.58
CA ILE A 120 8.41 -1.11 12.95
C ILE A 120 7.69 0.13 13.49
N ILE A 121 8.27 1.32 13.27
CA ILE A 121 7.69 2.59 13.72
C ILE A 121 6.31 2.78 13.08
N PHE A 122 6.22 2.64 11.75
CA PHE A 122 4.96 2.78 11.03
C PHE A 122 3.93 1.76 11.48
N SER A 123 4.33 0.51 11.70
CA SER A 123 3.43 -0.52 12.21
C SER A 123 2.88 -0.18 13.61
N THR A 124 3.70 0.38 14.50
CA THR A 124 3.26 0.86 15.81
C THR A 124 2.31 2.05 15.70
N VAL A 125 2.59 2.99 14.80
CA VAL A 125 1.68 4.12 14.51
C VAL A 125 0.34 3.61 14.00
N ILE A 126 0.31 2.58 13.15
CA ILE A 126 -0.93 1.97 12.66
C ILE A 126 -1.76 1.41 13.82
N ILE A 127 -1.16 0.71 14.80
CA ILE A 127 -1.89 0.22 15.99
C ILE A 127 -2.62 1.37 16.69
N VAL A 128 -1.94 2.50 16.87
CA VAL A 128 -2.52 3.70 17.50
C VAL A 128 -3.62 4.31 16.63
N LEU A 129 -3.41 4.40 15.31
CA LEU A 129 -4.41 4.94 14.39
C LEU A 129 -5.65 4.06 14.29
N VAL A 130 -5.50 2.73 14.28
CA VAL A 130 -6.61 1.78 14.34
C VAL A 130 -7.38 1.96 15.65
N TYR A 131 -6.70 2.02 16.80
CA TYR A 131 -7.33 2.31 18.09
C TYR A 131 -8.17 3.60 18.03
N LYS A 132 -7.56 4.71 17.57
CA LYS A 132 -8.21 6.02 17.52
C LYS A 132 -9.36 6.06 16.52
N THR A 133 -9.21 5.40 15.38
CA THR A 133 -10.27 5.28 14.35
C THR A 133 -11.46 4.52 14.91
N THR A 134 -11.23 3.36 15.55
CA THR A 134 -12.30 2.59 16.20
C THR A 134 -13.01 3.40 17.29
N LEU A 135 -12.25 4.12 18.13
CA LEU A 135 -12.83 4.98 19.16
C LEU A 135 -13.70 6.08 18.54
N MET A 136 -13.27 6.64 17.41
CA MET A 136 -14.02 7.68 16.71
C MET A 136 -15.31 7.15 16.08
N ILE A 137 -15.29 5.94 15.51
CA ILE A 137 -16.46 5.35 14.86
C ILE A 137 -17.47 4.84 15.89
N PHE A 138 -17.02 4.08 16.90
CA PHE A 138 -17.92 3.36 17.82
C PHE A 138 -18.05 3.97 19.20
N ASN A 139 -17.27 5.01 19.53
CA ASN A 139 -17.23 5.63 20.85
C ASN A 139 -17.03 4.60 22.00
N SER A 140 -16.27 3.54 21.73
CA SER A 140 -16.05 2.43 22.68
C SER A 140 -14.56 2.16 22.83
N PRO A 141 -13.95 2.52 23.99
CA PRO A 141 -12.56 2.21 24.26
C PRO A 141 -12.26 0.71 24.28
N ALA A 142 -13.22 -0.13 24.70
CA ALA A 142 -13.05 -1.58 24.70
C ALA A 142 -12.97 -2.15 23.27
N ALA A 143 -13.86 -1.73 22.38
CA ALA A 143 -13.78 -2.10 20.96
C ALA A 143 -12.49 -1.58 20.31
N ALA A 144 -12.04 -0.38 20.70
CA ALA A 144 -10.78 0.19 20.24
C ALA A 144 -9.56 -0.64 20.67
N LEU A 145 -9.52 -1.11 21.92
CA LEU A 145 -8.49 -2.04 22.40
C LEU A 145 -8.53 -3.37 21.64
N CYS A 146 -9.72 -3.94 21.40
CA CYS A 146 -9.86 -5.15 20.58
C CYS A 146 -9.33 -4.95 19.15
N SER A 147 -9.56 -3.78 18.56
CA SER A 147 -9.07 -3.45 17.20
C SER A 147 -7.55 -3.30 17.17
N ALA A 148 -6.99 -2.61 18.17
CA ALA A 148 -5.55 -2.46 18.34
C ALA A 148 -4.86 -3.82 18.51
N PHE A 149 -5.44 -4.69 19.34
CA PHE A 149 -4.96 -6.06 19.53
C PHE A 149 -5.07 -6.90 18.25
N ALA A 150 -6.20 -6.81 17.54
CA ALA A 150 -6.39 -7.51 16.27
C ALA A 150 -5.34 -7.09 15.23
N PHE A 151 -5.04 -5.78 15.11
CA PHE A 151 -4.00 -5.31 14.20
C PHE A 151 -2.59 -5.67 14.68
N ALA A 152 -2.32 -5.63 15.99
CA ALA A 152 -1.02 -5.97 16.56
C ALA A 152 -0.56 -7.39 16.17
N LEU A 153 -1.50 -8.31 15.98
CA LEU A 153 -1.30 -9.70 15.55
C LEU A 153 -1.74 -9.96 14.10
N CYS A 154 -2.01 -8.91 13.31
CA CYS A 154 -2.48 -9.05 11.94
C CYS A 154 -1.41 -9.73 11.06
N PRO A 155 -1.70 -10.91 10.47
CA PRO A 155 -0.70 -11.65 9.71
C PRO A 155 -0.08 -10.85 8.55
N GLN A 156 -0.87 -10.02 7.87
CA GLN A 156 -0.41 -9.19 6.75
C GLN A 156 0.70 -8.22 7.17
N ASP A 157 0.60 -7.60 8.34
CA ASP A 157 1.63 -6.69 8.86
C ASP A 157 2.85 -7.46 9.38
N LEU A 158 2.63 -8.64 10.00
CA LEU A 158 3.72 -9.51 10.46
C LEU A 158 4.53 -10.09 9.29
N TRP A 159 3.91 -10.38 8.15
CA TRP A 159 4.61 -10.85 6.94
C TRP A 159 5.58 -9.84 6.38
N ILE A 160 5.28 -8.54 6.49
CA ILE A 160 6.20 -7.47 6.07
C ILE A 160 7.52 -7.57 6.84
N MET A 161 7.47 -7.90 8.12
CA MET A 161 8.67 -8.03 8.97
C MET A 161 9.48 -9.28 8.65
N LEU A 162 8.81 -10.33 8.17
CA LEU A 162 9.41 -11.61 7.77
C LEU A 162 9.90 -11.63 6.32
N SER A 163 9.52 -10.64 5.51
CA SER A 163 9.84 -10.60 4.09
C SER A 163 10.82 -9.49 3.76
N PRO A 164 11.96 -9.80 3.11
CA PRO A 164 12.90 -8.78 2.66
C PRO A 164 12.34 -7.77 1.64
N HIS A 165 11.24 -8.12 0.98
CA HIS A 165 10.77 -7.50 -0.27
C HIS A 165 9.51 -6.63 -0.12
N GLN A 166 9.01 -6.47 1.11
CA GLN A 166 7.68 -5.89 1.37
C GLN A 166 7.71 -4.70 2.35
N THR A 167 8.90 -4.25 2.73
CA THR A 167 9.15 -3.23 3.76
C THR A 167 8.60 -1.84 3.43
N ASP A 168 8.12 -1.62 2.22
CA ASP A 168 7.45 -0.40 1.77
C ASP A 168 5.93 -0.43 2.02
N PHE A 169 5.32 -1.61 2.17
CA PHE A 169 3.85 -1.74 2.29
C PHE A 169 3.29 -1.20 3.60
N ASN A 170 4.06 -1.20 4.70
CA ASN A 170 3.66 -0.55 5.95
C ASN A 170 3.57 0.98 5.79
N VAL A 171 4.36 1.56 4.88
CA VAL A 171 4.29 3.00 4.56
C VAL A 171 2.97 3.30 3.85
N TYR A 172 2.56 2.45 2.91
CA TYR A 172 1.27 2.59 2.26
C TYR A 172 0.12 2.37 3.25
N ALA A 173 0.23 1.37 4.12
CA ALA A 173 -0.78 1.05 5.13
C ALA A 173 -0.97 2.18 6.16
N VAL A 174 0.11 2.83 6.62
CA VAL A 174 0.01 3.95 7.57
C VAL A 174 -0.66 5.16 6.92
N TRP A 175 -0.31 5.50 5.68
CA TRP A 175 -0.98 6.57 4.95
C TRP A 175 -2.46 6.26 4.72
N PHE A 176 -2.78 5.02 4.35
CA PHE A 176 -4.15 4.58 4.12
C PHE A 176 -5.05 4.80 5.35
N VAL A 177 -4.64 4.34 6.53
CA VAL A 177 -5.42 4.53 7.77
C VAL A 177 -5.36 5.97 8.28
N LEU A 178 -4.23 6.68 8.13
CA LEU A 178 -4.06 8.06 8.57
C LEU A 178 -4.99 9.02 7.84
N VAL A 179 -5.07 8.91 6.50
CA VAL A 179 -5.96 9.75 5.68
C VAL A 179 -7.41 9.54 6.09
N PHE A 180 -7.85 8.29 6.30
CA PHE A 180 -9.20 7.99 6.77
C PHE A 180 -9.47 8.51 8.18
N PHE A 181 -8.52 8.35 9.10
CA PHE A 181 -8.61 8.88 10.47
C PHE A 181 -8.78 10.41 10.47
N LEU A 182 -7.96 11.13 9.71
CA LEU A 182 -8.01 12.59 9.61
C LEU A 182 -9.28 13.06 8.90
N PHE A 183 -9.78 12.31 7.92
CA PHE A 183 -11.08 12.55 7.31
C PHE A 183 -12.20 12.50 8.36
N LEU A 184 -12.28 11.43 9.14
CA LEU A 184 -13.29 11.31 10.20
C LEU A 184 -13.15 12.43 11.23
N GLN A 185 -11.92 12.77 11.63
CA GLN A 185 -11.65 13.84 12.58
C GLN A 185 -12.12 15.19 12.06
N TRP A 186 -11.84 15.50 10.80
CA TRP A 186 -12.32 16.71 10.15
C TRP A 186 -13.84 16.74 10.04
N VAL A 187 -14.47 15.66 9.56
CA VAL A 187 -15.94 15.60 9.42
C VAL A 187 -16.65 15.76 10.77
N LYS A 188 -16.09 15.24 11.87
CA LYS A 188 -16.72 15.38 13.20
C LYS A 188 -16.47 16.74 13.84
N THR A 189 -15.32 17.37 13.59
CA THR A 189 -14.96 18.65 14.23
C THR A 189 -15.32 19.88 13.40
N GLN A 190 -15.46 19.73 12.08
CA GLN A 190 -15.61 20.82 11.10
C GLN A 190 -14.55 21.94 11.25
N SER A 191 -13.36 21.60 11.78
CA SER A 191 -12.28 22.56 12.02
C SER A 191 -11.39 22.72 10.80
N ALA A 192 -11.00 23.97 10.50
CA ALA A 192 -10.06 24.31 9.44
C ALA A 192 -8.67 23.66 9.65
N GLN A 193 -8.24 23.47 10.89
CA GLN A 193 -6.98 22.78 11.19
C GLN A 193 -7.06 21.32 10.76
N HIS A 194 -8.15 20.61 11.10
CA HIS A 194 -8.30 19.20 10.71
C HIS A 194 -8.50 19.03 9.21
N LEU A 195 -9.17 19.98 8.55
CA LEU A 195 -9.24 20.04 7.09
C LEU A 195 -7.84 20.14 6.46
N CYS A 196 -7.02 21.05 6.97
CA CYS A 196 -5.65 21.25 6.50
C CYS A 196 -4.81 19.98 6.71
N LEU A 197 -4.88 19.37 7.90
CA LEU A 197 -4.20 18.11 8.19
C LEU A 197 -4.64 16.98 7.25
N PHE A 198 -5.95 16.81 7.04
CA PHE A 198 -6.48 15.84 6.06
C PHE A 198 -5.96 16.12 4.65
N SER A 199 -5.98 17.38 4.21
CA SER A 199 -5.56 17.77 2.86
C SER A 199 -4.07 17.52 2.62
N VAL A 200 -3.23 17.86 3.61
CA VAL A 200 -1.78 17.61 3.55
C VAL A 200 -1.50 16.11 3.61
N ALA A 201 -2.16 15.36 4.48
CA ALA A 201 -1.99 13.91 4.53
C ALA A 201 -2.42 13.22 3.24
N ALA A 202 -3.53 13.65 2.64
CA ALA A 202 -3.97 13.19 1.33
C ALA A 202 -2.89 13.48 0.29
N ALA A 203 -2.45 14.74 0.16
CA ALA A 203 -1.41 15.13 -0.79
C ALA A 203 -0.09 14.34 -0.63
N CYS A 204 0.37 14.15 0.61
CA CYS A 204 1.55 13.34 0.91
C CYS A 204 1.32 11.88 0.51
N SER A 205 0.16 11.29 0.84
CA SER A 205 -0.14 9.90 0.50
C SER A 205 -0.08 9.63 -1.00
N LEU A 206 -0.50 10.59 -1.83
CA LEU A 206 -0.39 10.51 -3.29
C LEU A 206 1.08 10.43 -3.77
N LEU A 207 2.01 11.11 -3.10
CA LEU A 207 3.43 11.04 -3.42
C LEU A 207 4.06 9.69 -3.08
N PHE A 208 3.48 8.93 -2.13
CA PHE A 208 3.91 7.57 -1.81
C PHE A 208 3.22 6.52 -2.67
N ASN A 209 1.93 6.69 -2.94
CA ASN A 209 1.17 5.80 -3.81
C ASN A 209 0.00 6.57 -4.48
N PRO A 210 0.02 6.79 -5.81
CA PRO A 210 -0.97 7.60 -6.49
C PRO A 210 -2.39 7.02 -6.46
N VAL A 211 -2.58 5.72 -6.16
CA VAL A 211 -3.92 5.13 -6.01
C VAL A 211 -4.75 5.82 -4.93
N MET A 212 -4.08 6.49 -3.96
CA MET A 212 -4.71 7.27 -2.90
C MET A 212 -5.54 8.46 -3.39
N ILE A 213 -5.46 8.82 -4.67
CA ILE A 213 -6.35 9.81 -5.27
C ILE A 213 -7.82 9.38 -5.17
N LEU A 214 -8.16 8.11 -5.42
CA LEU A 214 -9.56 7.65 -5.40
C LEU A 214 -10.15 7.65 -3.98
N PRO A 215 -9.46 7.14 -2.94
CA PRO A 215 -9.89 7.32 -1.55
C PRO A 215 -10.06 8.78 -1.14
N THR A 216 -9.16 9.65 -1.60
CA THR A 216 -9.27 11.10 -1.33
C THR A 216 -10.51 11.71 -1.99
N LEU A 217 -10.76 11.38 -3.26
CA LEU A 217 -11.95 11.85 -4.00
C LEU A 217 -13.24 11.28 -3.39
N MET A 218 -13.22 10.03 -2.93
CA MET A 218 -14.34 9.42 -2.21
C MET A 218 -14.65 10.19 -0.92
N CYS A 219 -13.64 10.51 -0.11
CA CYS A 219 -13.81 11.32 1.09
C CYS A 219 -14.42 12.70 0.79
N LEU A 220 -13.88 13.40 -0.22
CA LEU A 220 -14.38 14.73 -0.63
C LEU A 220 -15.82 14.67 -1.17
N GLY A 221 -16.11 13.69 -2.03
CA GLY A 221 -17.45 13.50 -2.59
C GLY A 221 -18.47 13.13 -1.52
N PHE A 222 -18.11 12.24 -0.60
CA PHE A 222 -18.96 11.87 0.52
C PHE A 222 -19.22 13.04 1.47
N TYR A 223 -18.19 13.83 1.78
CA TYR A 223 -18.37 15.06 2.54
C TYR A 223 -19.29 16.02 1.81
N ALA A 224 -19.06 16.30 0.52
CA ALA A 224 -19.89 17.21 -0.27
C ALA A 224 -21.36 16.78 -0.30
N LEU A 225 -21.64 15.48 -0.47
CA LEU A 225 -23.02 14.95 -0.47
C LEU A 225 -23.75 15.14 0.86
N ARG A 226 -23.02 15.14 1.98
CA ARG A 226 -23.59 15.37 3.32
C ARG A 226 -23.65 16.83 3.70
N ALA A 227 -22.64 17.58 3.30
CA ALA A 227 -22.50 18.99 3.60
C ALA A 227 -23.41 19.85 2.72
N ARG A 228 -23.75 19.42 1.49
CA ARG A 228 -24.62 20.20 0.57
C ARG A 228 -25.99 20.54 1.14
N THR A 229 -26.54 19.69 2.00
CA THR A 229 -27.87 19.89 2.61
C THR A 229 -27.82 20.67 3.93
N THR A 230 -26.62 20.86 4.50
CA THR A 230 -26.43 21.41 5.85
C THR A 230 -25.59 22.69 5.87
N THR A 231 -24.68 22.85 4.91
CA THR A 231 -23.74 23.97 4.82
C THR A 231 -23.53 24.38 3.35
N GLY A 232 -23.73 25.66 3.03
CA GLY A 232 -23.50 26.19 1.66
C GLY A 232 -22.03 26.30 1.26
N LEU A 233 -21.09 25.89 2.12
CA LEU A 233 -19.64 26.12 1.97
C LEU A 233 -18.84 24.85 1.62
N TRP A 234 -19.50 23.73 1.34
CA TRP A 234 -18.83 22.45 1.00
C TRP A 234 -17.83 22.60 -0.16
N TRP A 235 -18.16 23.41 -1.17
CA TRP A 235 -17.31 23.65 -2.34
C TRP A 235 -15.99 24.34 -1.98
N ARG A 236 -15.96 25.18 -0.93
CA ARG A 236 -14.72 25.83 -0.45
C ARG A 236 -13.76 24.82 0.15
N HIS A 237 -14.28 23.83 0.88
CA HIS A 237 -13.48 22.75 1.46
C HIS A 237 -12.87 21.86 0.38
N VAL A 238 -13.68 21.50 -0.62
CA VAL A 238 -13.22 20.76 -1.80
C VAL A 238 -12.13 21.55 -2.53
N LEU A 239 -12.41 22.82 -2.86
CA LEU A 239 -11.45 23.69 -3.55
C LEU A 239 -10.13 23.83 -2.79
N LEU A 240 -10.18 24.09 -1.48
CA LEU A 240 -8.98 24.23 -0.66
C LEU A 240 -8.17 22.93 -0.63
N THR A 241 -8.83 21.77 -0.45
CA THR A 241 -8.15 20.48 -0.48
C THR A 241 -7.49 20.23 -1.83
N THR A 242 -8.21 20.50 -2.93
CA THR A 242 -7.69 20.40 -4.28
C THR A 242 -6.48 21.31 -4.50
N CYS A 243 -6.53 22.58 -4.06
CA CYS A 243 -5.41 23.50 -4.14
C CYS A 243 -4.18 22.98 -3.38
N ILE A 244 -4.36 22.48 -2.15
CA ILE A 244 -3.26 21.91 -1.35
C ILE A 244 -2.64 20.70 -2.07
N ILE A 245 -3.46 19.80 -2.62
CA ILE A 245 -2.97 18.66 -3.38
C ILE A 245 -2.17 19.12 -4.59
N VAL A 246 -2.74 20.01 -5.42
CA VAL A 246 -2.08 20.52 -6.63
C VAL A 246 -0.74 21.19 -6.29
N VAL A 247 -0.71 22.07 -5.30
CA VAL A 247 0.52 22.75 -4.86
C VAL A 247 1.55 21.74 -4.36
N SER A 248 1.15 20.69 -3.64
CA SER A 248 2.08 19.70 -3.08
C SER A 248 2.66 18.75 -4.13
N VAL A 249 1.87 18.34 -5.12
CA VAL A 249 2.32 17.36 -6.14
C VAL A 249 2.93 18.02 -7.37
N SER A 250 2.59 19.29 -7.64
CA SER A 250 3.07 20.01 -8.82
C SER A 250 4.59 20.12 -8.95
N PRO A 251 5.42 20.29 -7.89
CA PRO A 251 6.87 20.39 -8.06
C PRO A 251 7.45 19.13 -8.69
N TYR A 252 6.98 17.96 -8.26
CA TYR A 252 7.43 16.69 -8.82
C TYR A 252 6.90 16.46 -10.23
N ILE A 253 5.63 16.81 -10.51
CA ILE A 253 5.07 16.71 -11.87
C ILE A 253 5.85 17.61 -12.85
N LEU A 254 6.22 18.82 -12.42
CA LEU A 254 7.03 19.74 -13.24
C LEU A 254 8.45 19.21 -13.45
N TYR A 255 9.08 18.65 -12.41
CA TYR A 255 10.36 17.96 -12.53
C TYR A 255 10.29 16.81 -13.54
N GLN A 256 9.28 15.96 -13.44
CA GLN A 256 9.07 14.86 -14.38
C GLN A 256 8.84 15.36 -15.80
N LYS A 257 8.02 16.41 -15.99
CA LYS A 257 7.81 17.00 -17.31
C LYS A 257 9.11 17.45 -17.97
N GLN A 258 9.98 18.11 -17.20
CA GLN A 258 11.28 18.56 -17.70
C GLN A 258 12.19 17.41 -18.09
N ARG A 259 12.12 16.28 -17.38
CA ARG A 259 13.02 15.14 -17.58
C ARG A 259 12.50 14.13 -18.60
N LEU A 260 11.21 13.87 -18.64
CA LEU A 260 10.55 12.92 -19.55
C LEU A 260 10.06 13.58 -20.85
N GLY A 261 10.00 14.91 -20.90
CA GLY A 261 9.53 15.67 -22.07
C GLY A 261 8.01 15.62 -22.30
N CYS A 262 7.23 15.06 -21.37
CA CYS A 262 5.78 14.97 -21.48
C CYS A 262 5.09 15.15 -20.12
N TRP A 263 3.81 15.50 -20.14
CA TRP A 263 3.01 15.56 -18.91
C TRP A 263 2.65 14.15 -18.45
N THR A 264 3.04 13.84 -17.23
CA THR A 264 2.74 12.56 -16.57
C THR A 264 2.06 12.85 -15.24
N PHE A 265 1.28 11.88 -14.76
CA PHE A 265 0.85 11.90 -13.37
C PHE A 265 2.03 11.52 -12.45
N ILE A 266 1.80 11.36 -11.15
CA ILE A 266 2.85 11.06 -10.17
C ILE A 266 3.60 9.76 -10.49
N LYS A 267 2.94 8.79 -11.14
CA LYS A 267 3.57 7.55 -11.62
C LYS A 267 3.20 7.34 -13.07
N THR A 268 4.18 7.03 -13.91
CA THR A 268 3.99 6.83 -15.36
C THR A 268 3.48 5.44 -15.69
N ASN A 269 3.74 4.45 -14.83
CA ASN A 269 3.54 3.04 -15.17
C ASN A 269 2.09 2.55 -15.16
N GLY A 270 1.11 3.38 -14.77
CA GLY A 270 -0.29 2.99 -14.68
C GLY A 270 -0.85 2.32 -15.96
N PRO A 271 -0.64 2.89 -17.15
CA PRO A 271 -1.03 2.25 -18.41
C PRO A 271 -0.33 0.91 -18.66
N PHE A 272 0.92 0.77 -18.22
CA PHE A 272 1.65 -0.50 -18.33
C PHE A 272 1.08 -1.56 -17.37
N GLU A 273 0.69 -1.19 -16.15
CA GLU A 273 0.01 -2.11 -15.22
C GLU A 273 -1.33 -2.59 -15.79
N VAL A 274 -2.07 -1.72 -16.48
CA VAL A 274 -3.31 -2.09 -17.18
C VAL A 274 -3.03 -3.07 -18.31
N TYR A 275 -2.01 -2.83 -19.12
CA TYR A 275 -1.56 -3.78 -20.13
C TYR A 275 -1.20 -5.14 -19.51
N LEU A 276 -0.35 -5.12 -18.48
CA LEU A 276 0.24 -6.31 -17.88
C LEU A 276 -0.79 -7.19 -17.19
N GLY A 277 -1.70 -6.60 -16.40
CA GLY A 277 -2.69 -7.41 -15.70
C GLY A 277 -3.85 -7.87 -16.58
N ASN A 278 -4.06 -7.30 -17.78
CA ASN A 278 -5.10 -7.73 -18.71
C ASN A 278 -4.58 -8.65 -19.83
N ARG A 279 -3.41 -9.26 -19.63
CA ARG A 279 -2.83 -10.27 -20.53
C ARG A 279 -3.74 -11.52 -20.60
N PRO A 280 -4.09 -12.03 -21.80
CA PRO A 280 -5.02 -13.14 -21.97
C PRO A 280 -4.46 -14.48 -21.47
N ASP A 281 -3.14 -14.59 -21.39
CA ASP A 281 -2.38 -15.74 -20.91
C ASP A 281 -2.44 -15.91 -19.37
N PHE A 282 -3.00 -14.94 -18.64
CA PHE A 282 -3.02 -14.95 -17.17
C PHE A 282 -4.41 -14.63 -16.59
N ASP A 283 -4.64 -15.01 -15.33
CA ASP A 283 -5.93 -14.87 -14.63
C ASP A 283 -6.15 -13.49 -13.98
N GLY A 284 -5.43 -12.47 -14.44
CA GLY A 284 -5.52 -11.11 -13.92
C GLY A 284 -4.67 -10.86 -12.66
N VAL A 285 -3.88 -11.85 -12.22
CA VAL A 285 -2.94 -11.75 -11.10
C VAL A 285 -1.52 -11.55 -11.61
N LEU A 286 -0.82 -10.62 -10.98
CA LEU A 286 0.56 -10.27 -11.25
C LEU A 286 1.51 -11.27 -10.57
N VAL A 287 1.66 -12.44 -11.19
CA VAL A 287 2.53 -13.56 -10.73
C VAL A 287 3.93 -13.51 -11.33
N TYR A 288 4.85 -14.32 -10.80
CA TYR A 288 6.24 -14.38 -11.23
C TYR A 288 6.38 -14.70 -12.72
N ASP A 289 5.65 -15.69 -13.24
CA ASP A 289 5.77 -16.11 -14.63
C ASP A 289 5.33 -15.00 -15.60
N LEU A 290 4.28 -14.26 -15.26
CA LEU A 290 3.85 -13.06 -16.00
C LEU A 290 4.98 -12.02 -16.05
N PHE A 291 5.68 -11.81 -14.93
CA PHE A 291 6.81 -10.88 -14.87
C PHE A 291 7.97 -11.36 -15.73
N GLN A 292 8.32 -12.64 -15.67
CA GLN A 292 9.39 -13.21 -16.51
C GLN A 292 9.09 -13.09 -18.00
N MET A 293 7.82 -13.14 -18.40
CA MET A 293 7.42 -13.06 -19.80
C MET A 293 7.30 -11.62 -20.30
N HIS A 294 6.76 -10.71 -19.49
CA HIS A 294 6.25 -9.42 -19.99
C HIS A 294 6.75 -8.18 -19.23
N HIS A 295 7.50 -8.33 -18.13
CA HIS A 295 7.98 -7.20 -17.35
C HIS A 295 9.43 -6.83 -17.71
N PRO A 296 9.75 -5.55 -17.99
CA PRO A 296 11.10 -5.12 -18.37
C PRO A 296 12.14 -5.34 -17.27
N GLY A 297 11.73 -5.43 -16.01
CA GLY A 297 12.61 -5.80 -14.90
C GLY A 297 13.02 -7.28 -14.86
N SER A 298 12.48 -8.14 -15.73
CA SER A 298 12.74 -9.59 -15.71
C SER A 298 12.92 -10.20 -17.10
N ASN A 299 12.22 -9.70 -18.10
CA ASN A 299 12.34 -10.15 -19.48
C ASN A 299 13.37 -9.34 -20.27
N LEU A 300 14.36 -10.01 -20.87
CA LEU A 300 15.43 -9.35 -21.63
C LEU A 300 14.92 -8.60 -22.88
N LYS A 301 13.91 -9.13 -23.58
CA LYS A 301 13.36 -8.47 -24.77
C LYS A 301 12.64 -7.17 -24.38
N GLU A 302 11.81 -7.23 -23.34
CA GLU A 302 11.12 -6.06 -22.81
C GLU A 302 12.08 -5.04 -22.21
N TYR A 303 13.13 -5.49 -21.50
CA TYR A 303 14.22 -4.63 -21.02
C TYR A 303 14.90 -3.87 -22.16
N THR A 304 15.27 -4.59 -23.24
CA THR A 304 15.92 -4.01 -24.41
C THR A 304 15.01 -3.00 -25.10
N ALA A 305 13.72 -3.32 -25.24
CA ALA A 305 12.72 -2.42 -25.79
C ALA A 305 12.56 -1.16 -24.93
N TYR A 306 12.43 -1.31 -23.61
CA TYR A 306 12.35 -0.19 -22.66
C TYR A 306 13.56 0.73 -22.78
N ARG A 307 14.77 0.16 -22.78
CA ARG A 307 16.03 0.91 -22.89
C ARG A 307 16.16 1.64 -24.22
N THR A 308 15.73 1.02 -25.33
CA THR A 308 15.87 1.60 -26.68
C THR A 308 14.83 2.69 -26.93
N LEU A 309 13.58 2.48 -26.52
CA LEU A 309 12.48 3.42 -26.76
C LEU A 309 12.43 4.56 -25.74
N GLY A 310 12.98 4.34 -24.55
CA GLY A 310 12.71 5.14 -23.37
C GLY A 310 11.33 4.86 -22.77
N GLU A 311 11.18 5.15 -21.48
CA GLU A 311 9.99 4.81 -20.69
C GLU A 311 8.67 5.26 -21.33
N VAL A 312 8.60 6.53 -21.75
CA VAL A 312 7.36 7.13 -22.26
C VAL A 312 6.86 6.41 -23.50
N ASN A 313 7.75 6.16 -24.46
CA ASN A 313 7.38 5.50 -25.71
C ASN A 313 7.12 4.01 -25.49
N TYR A 314 7.91 3.34 -24.65
CA TYR A 314 7.67 1.95 -24.28
C TYR A 314 6.28 1.76 -23.66
N ILE A 315 5.93 2.56 -22.65
CA ILE A 315 4.61 2.50 -21.99
C ILE A 315 3.50 2.80 -22.99
N ARG A 316 3.68 3.79 -23.87
CA ARG A 316 2.70 4.11 -24.92
C ARG A 316 2.47 2.93 -25.85
N THR A 317 3.53 2.28 -26.32
CA THR A 317 3.43 1.10 -27.20
C THR A 317 2.65 -0.02 -26.51
N LYS A 318 2.96 -0.32 -25.25
CA LYS A 318 2.24 -1.36 -24.47
C LYS A 318 0.77 -1.00 -24.22
N PHE A 319 0.48 0.28 -23.99
CA PHE A 319 -0.91 0.69 -23.81
C PHE A 319 -1.72 0.63 -25.11
N VAL A 320 -1.12 0.97 -26.26
CA VAL A 320 -1.75 0.75 -27.57
C VAL A 320 -2.03 -0.73 -27.80
N GLU A 321 -1.07 -1.61 -27.50
CA GLU A 321 -1.25 -3.06 -27.59
C GLU A 321 -2.45 -3.55 -26.76
N PHE A 322 -2.63 -3.00 -25.55
CA PHE A 322 -3.80 -3.29 -24.72
C PHE A 322 -5.12 -2.81 -25.36
N ILE A 323 -5.16 -1.59 -25.89
CA ILE A 323 -6.35 -1.03 -26.52
C ILE A 323 -6.75 -1.83 -27.77
N ASP A 324 -5.78 -2.20 -28.60
CA ASP A 324 -6.02 -2.95 -29.84
C ASP A 324 -6.63 -4.34 -29.59
N HIS A 325 -6.38 -4.91 -28.41
CA HIS A 325 -6.90 -6.22 -27.98
C HIS A 325 -7.95 -6.12 -26.87
N PHE A 326 -8.51 -4.93 -26.62
CA PHE A 326 -9.45 -4.74 -25.51
C PHE A 326 -10.78 -5.46 -25.77
N ASP A 327 -11.11 -6.40 -24.89
CA ASP A 327 -12.43 -7.04 -24.82
C ASP A 327 -13.11 -6.67 -23.48
N PRO A 328 -14.26 -5.94 -23.50
CA PRO A 328 -14.96 -5.55 -22.29
C PRO A 328 -15.49 -6.74 -21.48
N VAL A 329 -15.89 -7.84 -22.12
CA VAL A 329 -16.41 -9.02 -21.42
C VAL A 329 -15.28 -9.72 -20.68
N PHE A 330 -14.15 -9.92 -21.35
CA PHE A 330 -12.95 -10.45 -20.72
C PHE A 330 -12.45 -9.56 -19.57
N PHE A 331 -12.41 -8.24 -19.78
CA PHE A 331 -12.01 -7.27 -18.76
C PHE A 331 -12.90 -7.32 -17.50
N ILE A 332 -14.22 -7.37 -17.67
CA ILE A 332 -15.17 -7.48 -16.54
C ILE A 332 -14.98 -8.82 -15.82
N SER A 333 -14.81 -9.92 -16.56
CA SER A 333 -14.55 -11.25 -16.00
C SER A 333 -13.28 -11.27 -15.15
N LEU A 334 -12.18 -10.70 -15.65
CA LEU A 334 -10.95 -10.54 -14.89
C LEU A 334 -11.15 -9.64 -13.66
N SER A 335 -11.86 -8.53 -13.79
CA SER A 335 -12.13 -7.62 -12.67
C SER A 335 -12.89 -8.30 -11.53
N ILE A 336 -13.87 -9.16 -11.85
CA ILE A 336 -14.60 -9.97 -10.87
C ILE A 336 -13.66 -10.99 -10.19
N LYS A 337 -12.82 -11.70 -10.97
CA LYS A 337 -11.83 -12.62 -10.38
C LYS A 337 -10.88 -11.90 -9.44
N ARG A 338 -10.36 -10.75 -9.86
CA ARG A 338 -9.49 -9.89 -9.04
C ARG A 338 -10.17 -9.43 -7.77
N PHE A 339 -11.48 -9.15 -7.78
CA PHE A 339 -12.22 -8.84 -6.55
C PHE A 339 -12.13 -9.98 -5.53
N PHE A 340 -12.35 -11.22 -5.96
CA PHE A 340 -12.22 -12.38 -5.07
C PHE A 340 -10.79 -12.60 -4.60
N TYR A 341 -9.81 -12.47 -5.48
CA TYR A 341 -8.40 -12.60 -5.11
C TYR A 341 -7.91 -11.46 -4.21
N PHE A 342 -8.43 -10.25 -4.35
CA PHE A 342 -8.02 -9.10 -3.53
C PHE A 342 -8.54 -9.21 -2.09
N PHE A 343 -9.79 -9.67 -1.90
CA PHE A 343 -10.42 -9.71 -0.58
C PHE A 343 -10.36 -11.09 0.10
N PHE A 344 -10.39 -12.18 -0.66
CA PHE A 344 -10.73 -13.49 -0.08
C PHE A 344 -9.75 -14.61 -0.42
N ILE A 345 -9.05 -14.56 -1.55
CA ILE A 345 -8.29 -15.73 -2.04
C ILE A 345 -6.83 -15.35 -2.29
N LEU A 346 -5.92 -15.94 -1.51
CA LEU A 346 -4.49 -15.77 -1.74
C LEU A 346 -4.08 -16.40 -3.08
N LYS A 347 -3.40 -15.62 -3.92
CA LYS A 347 -2.64 -16.11 -5.06
C LYS A 347 -1.16 -15.75 -4.84
N PRO A 348 -0.31 -16.72 -4.49
CA PRO A 348 1.09 -16.44 -4.20
C PRO A 348 1.82 -15.99 -5.47
N TYR A 349 2.85 -15.16 -5.31
CA TYR A 349 3.63 -14.64 -6.44
C TYR A 349 4.41 -15.75 -7.17
N ILE A 350 4.91 -16.74 -6.43
CA ILE A 350 5.60 -17.91 -6.98
C ILE A 350 4.75 -19.15 -6.69
N ALA A 351 4.59 -20.03 -7.68
CA ALA A 351 3.83 -21.25 -7.54
C ALA A 351 4.39 -22.13 -6.40
N PRO A 352 3.52 -22.75 -5.57
CA PRO A 352 3.90 -23.33 -4.30
C PRO A 352 4.63 -24.69 -4.37
N GLU A 353 5.32 -25.03 -5.47
CA GLU A 353 6.01 -26.33 -5.65
C GLU A 353 7.07 -26.64 -4.56
N ARG A 354 7.35 -25.70 -3.65
CA ARG A 354 8.42 -25.78 -2.64
C ARG A 354 7.99 -25.57 -1.18
N PHE A 355 6.70 -25.50 -0.83
CA PHE A 355 6.29 -25.18 0.56
C PHE A 355 5.67 -26.35 1.32
N HIS A 356 6.08 -26.52 2.59
CA HIS A 356 5.45 -27.42 3.55
C HIS A 356 3.95 -27.10 3.70
N THR A 357 3.10 -28.12 3.52
CA THR A 357 1.64 -28.01 3.39
C THR A 357 0.97 -27.17 4.49
N GLY A 358 1.45 -27.25 5.74
CA GLY A 358 0.86 -26.50 6.87
C GLY A 358 1.08 -24.99 6.84
N ARG A 359 2.24 -24.51 6.36
CA ARG A 359 2.53 -23.07 6.27
C ARG A 359 1.65 -22.39 5.23
N LEU A 360 1.47 -23.04 4.08
CA LEU A 360 0.59 -22.54 3.03
C LEU A 360 -0.83 -22.37 3.54
N VAL A 361 -1.40 -23.40 4.19
CA VAL A 361 -2.76 -23.33 4.74
C VAL A 361 -2.93 -22.14 5.69
N ALA A 362 -1.95 -21.90 6.58
CA ALA A 362 -1.98 -20.74 7.46
C ALA A 362 -1.92 -19.42 6.69
N GLU A 363 -1.13 -19.33 5.61
CA GLU A 363 -1.05 -18.15 4.74
C GLU A 363 -2.38 -17.91 4.00
N TYR A 364 -2.99 -18.94 3.43
CA TYR A 364 -4.31 -18.85 2.79
C TYR A 364 -5.38 -18.36 3.76
N ILE A 365 -5.50 -18.99 4.94
CA ILE A 365 -6.50 -18.62 5.95
C ILE A 365 -6.28 -17.17 6.38
N SER A 366 -5.03 -16.83 6.75
CA SER A 366 -4.66 -15.51 7.25
C SER A 366 -4.93 -14.40 6.23
N TYR A 367 -4.70 -14.69 4.95
CA TYR A 367 -4.95 -13.75 3.86
C TYR A 367 -6.43 -13.40 3.72
N SER A 368 -7.31 -14.38 3.84
CA SER A 368 -8.76 -14.22 3.70
C SER A 368 -9.41 -13.46 4.87
N LEU A 369 -8.78 -13.45 6.05
CA LEU A 369 -9.39 -12.92 7.28
C LEU A 369 -9.88 -11.47 7.17
N PRO A 370 -9.13 -10.50 6.61
CA PRO A 370 -9.61 -9.12 6.48
C PRO A 370 -10.89 -9.01 5.64
N GLY A 371 -10.94 -9.65 4.46
CA GLY A 371 -12.13 -9.62 3.61
C GLY A 371 -13.32 -10.32 4.24
N LEU A 372 -13.12 -11.48 4.85
CA LEU A 372 -14.18 -12.19 5.57
C LEU A 372 -14.70 -11.39 6.77
N ALA A 373 -13.82 -10.70 7.49
CA ALA A 373 -14.23 -9.83 8.60
C ALA A 373 -15.06 -8.63 8.12
N LEU A 374 -14.66 -8.01 6.99
CA LEU A 374 -15.43 -6.93 6.36
C LEU A 374 -16.82 -7.42 5.92
N LEU A 375 -16.90 -8.59 5.27
CA LEU A 375 -18.15 -9.20 4.84
C LEU A 375 -19.05 -9.55 6.03
N LEU A 376 -18.51 -10.24 7.03
CA LEU A 376 -19.25 -10.62 8.24
C LEU A 376 -19.76 -9.39 8.99
N TYR A 377 -18.93 -8.35 9.10
CA TYR A 377 -19.32 -7.08 9.70
C TYR A 377 -20.50 -6.45 8.96
N LEU A 378 -20.43 -6.38 7.63
CA LEU A 378 -21.51 -5.84 6.80
C LEU A 378 -22.80 -6.65 6.96
N LEU A 379 -22.72 -7.98 6.93
CA LEU A 379 -23.88 -8.87 7.09
C LEU A 379 -24.54 -8.72 8.47
N LEU A 380 -23.75 -8.69 9.55
CA LEU A 380 -24.28 -8.56 10.90
C LEU A 380 -24.83 -7.15 11.20
N ARG A 381 -24.38 -6.14 10.47
CA ARG A 381 -24.77 -4.74 10.70
C ARG A 381 -25.59 -4.10 9.59
N HIS A 382 -26.02 -4.82 8.56
CA HIS A 382 -26.68 -4.25 7.38
C HIS A 382 -27.88 -3.32 7.71
N ASN A 383 -28.69 -3.65 8.73
CA ASN A 383 -29.82 -2.81 9.17
C ASN A 383 -29.44 -1.65 10.10
N SER A 384 -28.16 -1.49 10.43
CA SER A 384 -27.66 -0.56 11.46
C SER A 384 -26.39 0.18 11.02
N LEU A 385 -26.12 0.23 9.72
CA LEU A 385 -24.94 0.91 9.18
C LEU A 385 -25.04 2.41 9.44
N THR A 386 -24.05 2.95 10.13
CA THR A 386 -23.93 4.40 10.29
C THR A 386 -23.28 5.00 9.04
N TRP A 387 -23.25 6.33 8.97
CA TRP A 387 -22.51 7.00 7.90
C TRP A 387 -21.01 6.71 7.97
N GLU A 388 -20.46 6.52 9.18
CA GLU A 388 -19.05 6.14 9.37
C GLU A 388 -18.77 4.76 8.78
N ASP A 389 -19.71 3.81 8.97
CA ASP A 389 -19.63 2.49 8.35
C ASP A 389 -19.63 2.62 6.81
N ALA A 390 -20.57 3.38 6.26
CA ALA A 390 -20.64 3.62 4.82
C ALA A 390 -19.36 4.28 4.27
N ALA A 391 -18.83 5.28 4.96
CA ALA A 391 -17.59 5.94 4.58
C ALA A 391 -16.39 4.97 4.61
N LEU A 392 -16.29 4.11 5.64
CA LEU A 392 -15.24 3.10 5.76
C LEU A 392 -15.26 2.13 4.57
N PHE A 393 -16.43 1.57 4.24
CA PHE A 393 -16.54 0.62 3.14
C PHE A 393 -16.26 1.25 1.78
N LEU A 394 -16.84 2.42 1.50
CA LEU A 394 -16.59 3.14 0.26
C LEU A 394 -15.12 3.55 0.11
N TYR A 395 -14.46 3.95 1.20
CA TYR A 395 -13.04 4.26 1.21
C TYR A 395 -12.18 3.04 0.85
N ILE A 396 -12.46 1.87 1.47
CA ILE A 396 -11.76 0.61 1.13
C ILE A 396 -12.01 0.23 -0.34
N MET A 397 -13.25 0.30 -0.83
CA MET A 397 -13.58 -0.04 -2.22
C MET A 397 -12.87 0.90 -3.21
N SER A 398 -12.84 2.20 -2.92
CA SER A 398 -12.16 3.19 -3.77
C SER A 398 -10.65 2.96 -3.87
N TYR A 399 -10.02 2.44 -2.81
CA TYR A 399 -8.61 2.03 -2.83
C TYR A 399 -8.39 0.75 -3.64
N ALA A 400 -9.32 -0.21 -3.56
CA ALA A 400 -9.21 -1.46 -4.31
C ALA A 400 -9.38 -1.25 -5.83
N LEU A 401 -10.23 -0.30 -6.24
CA LEU A 401 -10.68 -0.13 -7.63
C LEU A 401 -9.55 -0.10 -8.69
N PRO A 402 -8.45 0.67 -8.52
CA PRO A 402 -7.37 0.68 -9.52
C PRO A 402 -6.74 -0.70 -9.73
N TYR A 403 -6.61 -1.48 -8.67
CA TYR A 403 -6.06 -2.83 -8.72
C TYR A 403 -7.04 -3.82 -9.35
N LEU A 404 -8.35 -3.63 -9.17
CA LEU A 404 -9.38 -4.44 -9.83
C LEU A 404 -9.38 -4.20 -11.35
N CYS A 405 -9.02 -3.00 -11.81
CA CYS A 405 -8.94 -2.67 -13.23
C CYS A 405 -7.59 -3.04 -13.87
N ALA A 406 -6.48 -2.76 -13.19
CA ALA A 406 -5.15 -2.93 -13.77
C ALA A 406 -4.63 -4.35 -13.59
N GLY A 407 -4.58 -4.84 -12.35
CA GLY A 407 -3.95 -6.09 -11.96
C GLY A 407 -3.68 -6.11 -10.46
N ILE A 408 -3.61 -7.31 -9.87
CA ILE A 408 -3.42 -7.47 -8.43
C ILE A 408 -2.18 -8.30 -8.09
N MET A 409 -1.53 -7.95 -6.99
CA MET A 409 -0.63 -8.84 -6.25
C MET A 409 -1.20 -9.02 -4.85
N TYR A 410 -0.92 -10.15 -4.19
CA TYR A 410 -1.41 -10.41 -2.83
C TYR A 410 -1.11 -9.26 -1.85
N ARG A 411 0.07 -8.63 -1.97
CA ARG A 411 0.50 -7.52 -1.12
C ARG A 411 -0.32 -6.22 -1.27
N TYR A 412 -1.05 -6.04 -2.39
CA TYR A 412 -1.83 -4.81 -2.63
C TYR A 412 -3.03 -4.66 -1.69
N SER A 413 -3.52 -5.76 -1.12
CA SER A 413 -4.60 -5.73 -0.13
C SER A 413 -4.10 -5.42 1.29
N MET A 414 -2.78 -5.41 1.55
CA MET A 414 -2.24 -5.19 2.90
C MET A 414 -2.78 -3.93 3.59
N PRO A 415 -2.90 -2.75 2.93
CA PRO A 415 -3.45 -1.57 3.60
C PRO A 415 -4.87 -1.74 4.12
N ILE A 416 -5.72 -2.55 3.49
CA ILE A 416 -7.11 -2.74 3.93
C ILE A 416 -7.19 -3.49 5.26
N SER A 417 -6.15 -4.24 5.64
CA SER A 417 -6.11 -4.98 6.91
C SER A 417 -6.18 -4.04 8.12
N THR A 418 -5.73 -2.79 7.95
CA THR A 418 -5.82 -1.74 8.98
C THR A 418 -7.27 -1.42 9.34
N LEU A 419 -8.11 -1.07 8.36
CA LEU A 419 -9.52 -0.75 8.56
C LEU A 419 -10.37 -2.01 8.77
N ALA A 420 -9.99 -3.15 8.20
CA ALA A 420 -10.62 -4.42 8.54
C ALA A 420 -10.45 -4.74 10.04
N SER A 421 -9.30 -4.40 10.65
CA SER A 421 -9.06 -4.58 12.09
C SER A 421 -10.00 -3.75 12.96
N VAL A 422 -10.50 -2.60 12.46
CA VAL A 422 -11.55 -1.81 13.12
C VAL A 422 -12.86 -2.61 13.19
N CYS A 423 -13.25 -3.25 12.08
CA CYS A 423 -14.41 -4.13 12.02
C CYS A 423 -14.23 -5.37 12.92
N VAL A 424 -13.07 -6.03 12.87
CA VAL A 424 -12.73 -7.18 13.72
C VAL A 424 -12.86 -6.82 15.19
N GLY A 425 -12.28 -5.69 15.63
CA GLY A 425 -12.35 -5.31 17.04
C GLY A 425 -13.78 -5.04 17.52
N LYS A 426 -14.64 -4.48 16.65
CA LYS A 426 -16.07 -4.33 16.96
C LYS A 426 -16.80 -5.67 17.05
N LEU A 427 -16.52 -6.61 16.16
CA LEU A 427 -17.08 -7.97 16.22
C LEU A 427 -16.65 -8.70 17.49
N LEU A 428 -15.35 -8.69 17.80
CA LEU A 428 -14.79 -9.31 19.01
C LEU A 428 -15.42 -8.74 20.28
N TYR A 429 -15.52 -7.40 20.38
CA TYR A 429 -16.15 -6.76 21.52
C TYR A 429 -17.62 -7.18 21.68
N SER A 430 -18.37 -7.22 20.57
CA SER A 430 -19.78 -7.59 20.59
C SER A 430 -19.96 -9.04 21.07
N ALA A 431 -19.14 -9.97 20.58
CA ALA A 431 -19.14 -11.37 21.01
C ALA A 431 -18.82 -11.54 22.50
N ILE A 432 -17.82 -10.80 23.02
CA ILE A 432 -17.45 -10.83 24.44
C ILE A 432 -18.62 -10.31 25.31
N THR A 433 -19.29 -9.24 24.88
CA THR A 433 -20.40 -8.65 25.65
C THR A 433 -21.67 -9.49 25.62
N GLN A 434 -22.02 -10.11 24.48
CA GLN A 434 -23.19 -10.99 24.40
C GLN A 434 -23.03 -12.22 25.30
N LYS A 435 -21.84 -12.83 25.35
CA LYS A 435 -21.58 -14.00 26.21
C LYS A 435 -21.78 -13.70 27.70
N LYS A 436 -21.51 -12.46 28.15
CA LYS A 436 -21.77 -12.05 29.54
C LYS A 436 -23.26 -11.93 29.85
N SER A 437 -24.10 -11.60 28.88
CA SER A 437 -25.56 -11.52 29.07
C SER A 437 -26.21 -12.90 29.28
N PHE A 438 -25.66 -13.96 28.67
CA PHE A 438 -26.15 -15.33 28.82
C PHE A 438 -25.62 -16.06 30.06
N ALA A 439 -24.55 -15.56 30.70
CA ALA A 439 -24.01 -16.15 31.93
C ALA A 439 -24.67 -15.60 33.21
N HIS A 440 -25.56 -14.61 33.07
CA HIS A 440 -26.30 -13.98 34.15
C HIS A 440 -27.83 -14.12 34.02
N ALA A 441 -28.27 -14.86 33.00
CA ALA A 441 -29.63 -15.37 32.85
C ALA A 441 -29.60 -16.87 33.12
#